data_AF-A0A921SWA9-F1
#
_entry.id   AF-A0A921SWA9-F1
#
_cell.length_a   1.000
_cell.length_b   1.000
_cell.length_c   1.000
_cell.angle_alpha   90.00
_cell.angle_beta   90.00
_cell.angle_gamma   90.00
#
_symmetry.space_group_name_H-M   'P 1'
#
loop_
_entity.id
_entity.type
_entity.pdbx_description
1 polymer ?
#
loop_
_entity_poly.entity_id
_entity_poly.type
_entity_poly.pdbx_seq_one_letter_code
_entity_poly.pdbx_strand_id
1 'polypeptide(L)'
;MIGGDQDLIAKARGELEQLFAAQDGTTGGTAWARGVLEAEGLSTTSVSLRTIRALRKHEPRLSRVAARYLADLATGRRSPENSEKGFNPHLE
;
A
#
# COMPACT_ATOMS: atom_id res chain seq x y z
N MET A 1 6.01 15.83 16.74
CA MET A 1 5.39 15.93 15.40
C MET A 1 4.87 14.55 15.03
N ILE A 2 3.66 14.22 15.46
CA ILE A 2 2.96 12.97 15.11
C ILE A 2 1.72 13.46 14.35
N GLY A 3 1.74 13.40 13.02
CA GLY A 3 0.67 13.96 12.19
C GLY A 3 0.94 13.78 10.70
N GLY A 4 2.22 13.89 10.29
CA GLY A 4 2.59 13.76 8.89
C GLY A 4 2.31 12.39 8.28
N ASP A 5 2.45 11.29 9.03
CA ASP A 5 2.24 9.95 8.47
C ASP A 5 0.75 9.62 8.26
N GLN A 6 -0.13 10.05 9.18
CA GLN A 6 -1.57 9.91 9.00
C GLN A 6 -2.08 10.73 7.81
N ASP A 7 -1.56 11.95 7.62
CA ASP A 7 -1.93 12.79 6.47
C ASP A 7 -1.50 12.14 5.14
N LEU A 8 -0.34 11.49 5.10
CA LEU A 8 0.15 10.77 3.92
C LEU A 8 -0.71 9.53 3.61
N ILE A 9 -1.15 8.80 4.63
CA ILE A 9 -2.06 7.65 4.47
C ILE A 9 -3.42 8.12 3.96
N ALA A 10 -4.00 9.16 4.56
CA ALA A 10 -5.28 9.71 4.13
C ALA A 10 -5.23 10.18 2.68
N LYS A 11 -4.14 10.86 2.29
CA LYS A 11 -3.90 11.29 0.91
C LYS A 11 -3.76 10.12 -0.05
N ALA A 12 -2.97 9.10 0.32
CA ALA A 12 -2.81 7.89 -0.48
C ALA A 12 -4.15 7.18 -0.70
N ARG A 13 -4.96 7.03 0.35
CA ARG A 13 -6.29 6.44 0.26
C ARG A 13 -7.19 7.24 -0.68
N GLY A 14 -7.25 8.57 -0.52
CA GLY A 14 -8.05 9.43 -1.40
C GLY A 14 -7.63 9.34 -2.87
N GLU A 15 -6.33 9.22 -3.14
CA GLU A 15 -5.81 9.00 -4.49
C GLU A 15 -6.27 7.66 -5.07
N LEU A 16 -6.20 6.58 -4.28
CA LEU A 16 -6.67 5.26 -4.71
C LEU A 16 -8.17 5.21 -4.95
N GLU A 17 -8.97 5.84 -4.09
CA GLU A 17 -10.42 5.97 -4.29
C GLU A 17 -10.75 6.66 -5.61
N GLN A 18 -9.97 7.66 -6.02
CA GLN A 18 -10.15 8.34 -7.31
C GLN A 18 -9.66 7.50 -8.48
N LEU A 19 -8.46 6.92 -8.40
CA LEU A 19 -7.86 6.14 -9.48
C LEU A 19 -8.62 4.85 -9.79
N PHE A 20 -9.12 4.19 -8.74
CA PHE A 20 -9.82 2.91 -8.84
C PHE A 20 -11.32 3.05 -8.59
N ALA A 21 -11.91 4.25 -8.73
CA ALA A 21 -13.34 4.49 -8.50
C ALA A 21 -14.25 3.52 -9.28
N ALA A 22 -13.86 3.15 -10.50
CA ALA A 22 -14.59 2.21 -11.36
C ALA A 22 -14.47 0.73 -10.91
N GLN A 23 -13.59 0.44 -9.96
CA GLN A 23 -13.22 -0.89 -9.49
C GLN A 23 -13.37 -0.96 -7.95
N ASP A 24 -14.44 -0.40 -7.39
CA ASP A 24 -14.68 -0.39 -5.93
C ASP A 24 -13.55 0.26 -5.10
N GLY A 25 -12.91 1.30 -5.66
CA GLY A 25 -11.94 2.15 -4.97
C GLY A 25 -10.74 1.37 -4.45
N THR A 26 -10.41 1.56 -3.17
CA THR A 26 -9.25 0.91 -2.54
C THR A 26 -9.32 -0.62 -2.61
N THR A 27 -10.52 -1.22 -2.59
CA THR A 27 -10.68 -2.68 -2.58
C THR A 27 -10.26 -3.29 -3.91
N GLY A 28 -10.80 -2.83 -5.04
CA GLY A 28 -10.35 -3.35 -6.34
C GLY A 28 -8.97 -2.86 -6.73
N GLY A 29 -8.52 -1.70 -6.25
CA GLY A 29 -7.10 -1.32 -6.34
C GLY A 29 -6.19 -2.37 -5.68
N THR A 30 -6.58 -2.90 -4.51
CA THR A 30 -5.82 -3.93 -3.81
C THR A 30 -5.83 -5.26 -4.56
N ALA A 31 -6.97 -5.66 -5.13
CA ALA A 31 -7.08 -6.86 -5.96
C ALA A 31 -6.24 -6.75 -7.24
N TRP A 32 -6.30 -5.59 -7.90
CA TRP A 32 -5.47 -5.26 -9.06
C TRP A 32 -3.98 -5.35 -8.72
N ALA A 33 -3.56 -4.76 -7.60
CA ALA A 33 -2.17 -4.79 -7.17
C ALA A 33 -1.67 -6.21 -6.93
N ARG A 34 -2.47 -7.09 -6.32
CA ARG A 34 -2.13 -8.51 -6.19
C ARG A 34 -1.92 -9.19 -7.54
N GLY A 35 -2.83 -8.96 -8.49
CA GLY A 35 -2.69 -9.48 -9.85
C GLY A 35 -1.42 -8.99 -10.55
N VAL A 36 -1.05 -7.71 -10.39
CA VAL A 36 0.21 -7.17 -10.94
C VAL A 36 1.44 -7.84 -10.30
N LEU A 37 1.43 -8.03 -8.98
CA LEU A 37 2.55 -8.68 -8.29
C LEU A 37 2.70 -10.14 -8.71
N GLU A 38 1.60 -10.87 -8.83
CA GLU A 38 1.59 -12.25 -9.33
C GLU A 38 2.10 -12.33 -10.78
N ALA A 39 1.65 -11.44 -11.66
CA ALA A 39 2.08 -11.39 -13.06
C ALA A 39 3.57 -11.05 -13.23
N GLU A 40 4.13 -10.22 -12.34
CA GLU A 40 5.56 -9.87 -12.34
C GLU A 40 6.41 -10.88 -11.53
N GLY A 41 5.80 -11.95 -10.99
CA GLY A 41 6.51 -12.95 -10.18
C GLY A 41 7.08 -12.38 -8.87
N LEU A 42 6.44 -11.37 -8.31
CA LEU A 42 6.85 -10.68 -7.09
C LEU A 42 6.11 -11.22 -5.86
N SER A 43 6.77 -11.11 -4.70
CA SER A 43 6.20 -11.56 -3.44
C SER A 43 4.93 -10.79 -3.07
N THR A 44 3.87 -11.54 -2.77
CA THR A 44 2.60 -11.08 -2.19
C THR A 44 2.60 -11.13 -0.66
N THR A 45 3.76 -11.34 -0.03
CA THR A 45 3.88 -11.44 1.45
C THR A 45 4.81 -10.37 2.04
N SER A 46 5.53 -9.62 1.19
CA SER A 46 6.46 -8.57 1.64
C SER A 46 6.59 -7.44 0.63
N VAL A 47 6.55 -6.19 1.11
CA VAL A 47 6.80 -5.02 0.27
C VAL A 47 8.31 -4.85 0.01
N SER A 48 8.66 -4.57 -1.25
CA SER A 48 10.02 -4.21 -1.64
C SER A 48 10.00 -3.05 -2.64
N LEU A 49 11.16 -2.48 -2.95
CA LEU A 49 11.22 -1.46 -4.01
C LEU A 49 10.79 -2.00 -5.38
N ARG A 50 10.91 -3.31 -5.62
CA ARG A 50 10.45 -3.95 -6.85
C ARG A 50 8.93 -3.97 -6.93
N THR A 51 8.23 -4.22 -5.82
CA THR A 51 6.75 -4.19 -5.79
C THR A 51 6.24 -2.78 -6.11
N ILE A 52 6.79 -1.75 -5.46
CA ILE A 52 6.40 -0.36 -5.71
C ILE A 52 6.68 0.06 -7.17
N ARG A 53 7.84 -0.34 -7.72
CA ARG A 53 8.20 -0.04 -9.12
C ARG A 53 7.28 -0.76 -10.11
N ALA A 54 6.93 -2.02 -9.85
CA ALA A 54 6.00 -2.77 -10.69
C ALA A 54 4.63 -2.10 -10.72
N LEU A 55 4.06 -1.73 -9.56
CA LEU A 55 2.77 -1.05 -9.52
C LEU A 55 2.78 0.26 -10.32
N ARG A 56 3.82 1.09 -10.17
CA ARG A 56 3.94 2.35 -10.93
C ARG A 56 4.27 2.16 -12.42
N LYS A 57 4.84 1.01 -12.81
CA LYS A 57 5.05 0.65 -14.22
C LYS A 57 3.71 0.35 -14.89
N HIS A 58 2.79 -0.31 -14.18
CA HIS A 58 1.47 -0.69 -14.70
C HIS A 58 0.42 0.42 -14.58
N GLU A 59 0.52 1.28 -13.57
CA GLU A 59 -0.31 2.48 -13.42
C GLU A 59 0.57 3.70 -13.09
N PRO A 60 1.04 4.45 -14.11
CA PRO A 60 1.95 5.58 -13.94
C PRO A 60 1.37 6.77 -13.16
N ARG A 61 0.03 6.86 -13.05
CA ARG A 61 -0.64 7.93 -12.30
C ARG A 61 -0.55 7.71 -10.79
N LEU A 62 -0.17 6.52 -10.33
CA LEU A 62 0.11 6.25 -8.93
C LEU A 62 1.32 7.07 -8.45
N SER A 63 1.06 7.91 -7.47
CA SER A 63 2.09 8.55 -6.67
C SER A 63 2.90 7.50 -5.91
N ARG A 64 4.11 7.87 -5.50
CA ARG A 64 4.99 6.97 -4.74
C ARG A 64 4.36 6.55 -3.39
N VAL A 65 3.61 7.45 -2.75
CA VAL A 65 2.99 7.21 -1.44
C VAL A 65 1.81 6.26 -1.61
N ALA A 66 0.93 6.51 -2.59
CA ALA A 66 -0.18 5.62 -2.92
C ALA A 66 0.31 4.23 -3.35
N ALA A 67 1.36 4.14 -4.19
CA ALA A 67 1.94 2.87 -4.59
C ALA A 67 2.52 2.07 -3.42
N ARG A 68 3.15 2.74 -2.44
CA ARG A 68 3.65 2.07 -1.23
C ARG A 68 2.50 1.56 -0.37
N TYR A 69 1.53 2.42 -0.09
CA TYR A 69 0.33 2.06 0.67
C TYR A 69 -0.41 0.89 0.03
N LEU A 70 -0.57 0.91 -1.29
CA LEU A 70 -1.20 -0.16 -2.05
C LEU A 70 -0.40 -1.47 -2.02
N ALA A 71 0.93 -1.40 -2.05
CA ALA A 71 1.78 -2.58 -1.89
C ALA A 71 1.68 -3.18 -0.49
N ASP A 72 1.59 -2.35 0.56
CA ASP A 72 1.37 -2.82 1.93
C ASP A 72 0.03 -3.59 2.03
N LEU A 73 -1.06 -3.02 1.50
CA LEU A 73 -2.37 -3.68 1.44
C LEU A 73 -2.35 -4.99 0.63
N ALA A 74 -1.74 -4.96 -0.56
CA ALA A 74 -1.65 -6.13 -1.44
C ALA A 74 -0.91 -7.28 -0.78
N THR A 75 0.13 -6.98 0.00
CA THR A 75 0.96 -7.97 0.68
C THR A 75 0.40 -8.46 2.01
N GLY A 76 -0.79 -7.98 2.40
CA GLY A 76 -1.42 -8.37 3.65
C GLY A 76 -0.77 -7.77 4.90
N ARG A 77 0.20 -6.84 4.74
CA ARG A 77 0.58 -5.98 5.86
C ARG A 77 -0.61 -5.06 6.11
N ARG A 78 -1.17 -5.12 7.33
CA ARG A 78 -2.01 -4.01 7.79
C ARG A 78 -1.15 -2.75 7.67
N SER A 79 -1.68 -1.75 7.02
CA SER A 79 -1.12 -0.40 6.95
C SER A 79 -0.49 0.01 8.29
N PRO A 80 0.57 0.84 8.28
CA PRO A 80 1.31 1.20 9.48
C PRO A 80 0.46 1.79 10.62
N GLU A 81 -0.79 2.21 10.35
CA GLU A 81 -1.82 2.54 11.35
C GLU A 81 -2.01 1.48 12.46
N ASN A 82 -1.72 0.20 12.18
CA ASN A 82 -1.81 -0.89 13.15
C ASN A 82 -0.44 -1.38 13.67
N SER A 83 0.68 -0.82 13.19
CA SER A 83 2.01 -1.22 13.63
C SER A 83 2.45 -0.55 14.95
N GLU A 84 1.67 0.38 15.51
CA GLU A 84 1.95 1.04 16.80
C GLU A 84 1.50 0.26 18.05
N LYS A 85 1.22 -1.05 17.94
CA LYS A 85 0.89 -1.91 19.11
C LYS A 85 1.66 -3.24 19.18
N GLY A 86 2.79 -3.34 18.49
CA GLY A 86 3.62 -4.55 18.47
C GLY A 86 4.94 -4.40 19.22
N PHE A 87 4.92 -4.69 20.52
CA PHE A 87 6.03 -5.26 21.30
C PHE A 87 7.19 -4.32 21.74
N ASN A 88 7.08 -3.79 22.98
CA ASN A 88 8.25 -3.43 23.81
C ASN A 88 8.51 -4.57 24.81
N PRO A 89 9.49 -5.47 24.59
CA PRO A 89 9.84 -6.54 25.54
C PRO A 89 10.92 -6.13 26.56
N HIS A 90 11.03 -4.85 26.94
CA HIS A 90 12.10 -4.38 27.84
C HIS A 90 11.63 -3.29 28.80
N LEU A 91 10.64 -3.60 29.62
CA LEU A 91 10.36 -2.90 30.88
C LEU A 91 9.99 -3.98 31.89
N GLU A 92 11.02 -4.63 32.42
CA GLU A 92 11.01 -5.20 33.78
C GLU A 92 11.12 -4.06 34.80
#